data_AF-A0A7J2NKY6-F1
#
_entry.id   AF-A0A7J2NKY6-F1
#
_cell.length_a   1.000
_cell.length_b   1.000
_cell.length_c   1.000
_cell.angle_alpha   90.00
_cell.angle_beta   90.00
_cell.angle_gamma   90.00
#
_symmetry.space_group_name_H-M   'P 1'
#
loop_
_entity.id
_entity.type
_entity.pdbx_description
1 polymer ?
#
loop_
_entity_poly.entity_id
_entity_poly.type
_entity_poly.pdbx_seq_one_letter_code
_entity_poly.pdbx_strand_id
1 'polypeptide(L)' 'MVYLVEDWNAMEVYGTEEQRIYQILAETVVKVVAGEIGFRKEFADPEDPLISHIIEFCEDRYFVKLDKSVKVDNFFL' A
#
# COMPACT_ATOMS: atom_id res chain seq x y z
N MET A 1 -13.72 2.74 -7.84
CA MET A 1 -13.88 3.69 -6.72
C MET A 1 -13.21 3.07 -5.53
N VAL A 2 -12.12 3.67 -5.04
CA VAL A 2 -11.32 3.11 -3.94
C VAL A 2 -11.51 3.96 -2.69
N TYR A 3 -11.80 3.31 -1.57
CA TYR A 3 -11.92 3.91 -0.25
C TYR A 3 -10.52 4.01 0.37
N LEU A 4 -10.05 5.24 0.55
CA LEU A 4 -8.78 5.48 1.24
C LEU A 4 -8.97 5.40 2.75
N VAL A 5 -8.22 4.51 3.39
CA VAL A 5 -8.15 4.38 4.84
C VAL A 5 -6.85 4.95 5.38
N GLU A 6 -6.94 5.61 6.53
CA GLU A 6 -5.78 6.17 7.24
C GLU A 6 -5.14 5.15 8.20
N ASP A 7 -5.93 4.17 8.65
CA ASP A 7 -5.50 3.12 9.57
C ASP A 7 -5.12 1.86 8.80
N TRP A 8 -3.91 1.35 9.03
CA TRP A 8 -3.41 0.15 8.37
C TRP A 8 -4.22 -1.11 8.74
N ASN A 9 -4.74 -1.20 9.96
CA ASN A 9 -5.55 -2.35 10.40
C ASN A 9 -6.80 -2.53 9.52
N ALA A 10 -7.35 -1.44 8.96
CA ALA A 10 -8.44 -1.53 8.00
C ALA A 10 -8.01 -2.21 6.68
N MET A 11 -6.78 -2.00 6.21
CA MET A 11 -6.24 -2.73 5.05
C MET A 11 -6.10 -4.22 5.34
N GLU A 12 -5.63 -4.60 6.52
CA GLU A 12 -5.43 -6.01 6.85
C GLU A 12 -6.76 -6.78 6.95
N VAL A 13 -7.80 -6.12 7.48
CA VAL A 13 -9.13 -6.72 7.66
C VAL A 13 -9.92 -6.76 6.35
N TYR A 14 -9.91 -5.69 5.56
CA TYR A 14 -10.80 -5.52 4.41
C TYR A 14 -10.09 -5.65 3.05
N GLY A 15 -8.76 -5.58 3.00
CA GLY A 15 -7.96 -5.66 1.78
C GLY A 15 -7.74 -7.09 1.26
N THR A 16 -8.80 -7.89 1.20
CA THR A 16 -8.74 -9.31 0.80
C THR A 16 -9.10 -9.56 -0.66
N GLU A 17 -9.56 -8.53 -1.37
CA GLU A 17 -10.13 -8.59 -2.72
C GLU A 17 -9.09 -8.79 -3.85
N GLU A 18 -9.59 -8.87 -5.09
CA GLU A 18 -8.81 -8.93 -6.34
C GLU A 18 -8.12 -7.58 -6.65
N GLN A 19 -6.98 -7.62 -7.35
CA GLN A 19 -6.03 -6.49 -7.58
C GLN A 19 -5.31 -6.02 -6.31
N ARG A 20 -4.15 -6.61 -6.06
CA ARG A 20 -3.29 -6.36 -4.89
C ARG A 20 -1.98 -5.74 -5.35
N ILE A 21 -1.83 -4.44 -5.12
CA ILE A 21 -0.69 -3.68 -5.63
C ILE A 21 -0.17 -2.79 -4.52
N TYR A 22 1.16 -2.70 -4.39
CA TYR A 22 1.78 -1.73 -3.51
C TYR A 22 2.97 -1.04 -4.17
N GLN A 23 3.28 0.17 -3.72
CA GLN A 23 4.39 0.97 -4.20
C GLN A 23 5.01 1.76 -3.05
N ILE A 24 6.33 1.82 -3.03
CA ILE A 24 7.11 2.66 -2.10
C ILE A 24 7.84 3.71 -2.93
N LEU A 25 7.50 4.98 -2.71
CA LEU A 25 8.14 6.12 -3.36
C LEU A 25 9.06 6.81 -2.35
N ALA A 26 10.27 7.17 -2.80
CA ALA A 26 11.24 7.96 -2.03
C ALA A 26 11.50 7.45 -0.59
N GLU A 27 11.41 6.13 -0.37
CA GLU A 27 11.61 5.43 0.92
C GLU A 27 10.63 5.78 2.04
N THR A 28 9.77 6.79 1.84
CA THR A 28 8.88 7.32 2.88
C THR A 28 7.42 7.34 2.49
N VAL A 29 7.06 7.19 1.21
CA VAL A 29 5.65 7.22 0.80
C VAL A 29 5.21 5.82 0.39
N VAL A 30 4.32 5.23 1.18
CA VAL A 30 3.75 3.92 0.92
C VAL A 30 2.35 4.08 0.35
N LYS A 31 2.08 3.37 -0.74
CA LYS A 31 0.76 3.24 -1.36
C LYS A 31 0.41 1.77 -1.47
N VAL A 32 -0.79 1.39 -1.06
CA VAL A 32 -1.30 0.01 -1.17
C VAL A 32 -2.72 0.07 -1.67
N VAL A 33 -3.10 -0.83 -2.57
CA VAL A 33 -4.47 -1.05 -3.05
C VAL A 33 -4.77 -2.54 -3.02
N ALA A 34 -5.96 -2.86 -2.53
CA ALA A 34 -6.53 -4.19 -2.55
C ALA A 34 -8.03 -4.08 -2.89
N GLY A 35 -8.40 -4.32 -4.14
CA GLY A 35 -9.77 -4.13 -4.61
C GLY A 35 -10.29 -2.72 -4.40
N GLU A 36 -11.35 -2.58 -3.61
CA GLU A 36 -12.01 -1.29 -3.36
C GLU A 36 -11.42 -0.50 -2.18
N ILE A 37 -10.38 -1.00 -1.51
CA ILE A 37 -9.71 -0.28 -0.40
C ILE A 37 -8.28 0.08 -0.76
N GLY A 38 -7.88 1.27 -0.34
CA GLY A 38 -6.55 1.80 -0.57
C GLY A 38 -5.97 2.45 0.68
N PHE A 39 -4.66 2.44 0.77
CA PHE A 39 -3.90 3.08 1.83
C PHE A 39 -2.82 3.93 1.21
N ARG A 40 -2.66 5.14 1.73
CA ARG A 40 -1.57 6.03 1.39
C ARG A 40 -1.08 6.71 2.65
N LYS A 41 0.21 6.57 2.93
CA LYS A 41 0.85 7.26 4.04
C LYS A 41 2.24 7.73 3.64
N GLU A 42 2.56 8.95 4.07
CA GLU A 42 3.90 9.48 4.05
C GLU A 42 4.46 9.39 5.47
N PHE A 43 5.61 8.76 5.58
CA PHE A 43 6.32 8.52 6.83
C PHE A 43 7.39 9.58 7.01
N ALA A 44 7.50 10.13 8.21
CA ALA A 44 8.59 11.06 8.53
C ALA A 44 9.94 10.34 8.64
N ASP A 45 9.90 9.07 9.04
CA ASP A 45 11.06 8.20 9.26
C ASP A 45 10.99 7.02 8.28
N PRO A 46 12.02 6.81 7.43
CA PRO A 46 12.07 5.68 6.50
C PRO A 46 12.26 4.31 7.20
N GLU A 47 12.65 4.30 8.48
CA GLU A 47 12.81 3.11 9.32
C GLU A 47 11.60 2.88 10.23
N ASP A 48 10.47 3.55 9.98
CA ASP A 48 9.24 3.35 10.74
C ASP A 48 8.80 1.87 10.69
N PRO A 49 8.58 1.20 11.84
CA PRO A 49 8.26 -0.23 11.89
C PRO A 49 6.95 -0.59 11.16
N LEU A 50 6.06 0.37 10.94
CA LEU A 50 4.86 0.16 10.14
C LEU A 50 5.22 -0.06 8.66
N ILE A 51 6.31 0.53 8.15
CA ILE A 51 6.75 0.32 6.76
C ILE A 51 7.15 -1.15 6.57
N SER A 52 8.00 -1.70 7.44
CA SER A 52 8.40 -3.10 7.36
C SER A 52 7.21 -4.04 7.51
N HIS A 53 6.31 -3.73 8.44
CA HIS A 53 5.08 -4.51 8.64
C HIS A 53 4.17 -4.51 7.39
N ILE A 54 4.00 -3.36 6.72
CA ILE A 54 3.24 -3.26 5.47
C ILE A 54 3.89 -4.12 4.38
N ILE A 55 5.22 -4.06 4.25
CA ILE A 55 5.96 -4.84 3.26
C ILE A 55 5.78 -6.33 3.49
N GLU A 56 5.99 -6.79 4.73
CA GLU A 56 5.82 -8.19 5.12
C GLU A 56 4.40 -8.68 4.81
N PHE A 57 3.37 -7.91 5.19
CA PHE A 57 1.98 -8.24 4.87
C PHE A 57 1.74 -8.35 3.35
N CYS A 58 2.26 -7.39 2.58
CA CYS A 58 2.09 -7.37 1.14
C CYS A 58 2.78 -8.57 0.47
N GLU A 59 3.98 -8.93 0.93
CA GLU A 59 4.73 -10.09 0.41
C GLU A 59 4.03 -11.41 0.77
N ASP A 60 3.61 -11.58 2.02
CA ASP A 60 2.87 -12.77 2.50
C ASP A 60 1.54 -12.98 1.76
N ARG A 61 0.89 -11.90 1.34
CA ARG A 61 -0.39 -11.91 0.63
C ARG A 61 -0.26 -11.81 -0.88
N TYR A 62 0.97 -11.91 -1.40
CA TYR A 62 1.30 -11.90 -2.84
C TYR A 62 0.85 -10.63 -3.58
N PHE A 63 1.00 -9.48 -2.96
CA PHE A 63 0.79 -8.19 -3.63
C PHE A 63 1.88 -7.97 -4.69
N VAL A 64 1.49 -7.35 -5.80
CA VAL A 64 2.42 -6.93 -6.84
C VAL A 64 3.11 -5.63 -6.41
N LYS A 65 4.43 -5.68 -6.26
CA LYS A 65 5.25 -4.49 -6.02
C LYS A 65 5.45 -3.73 -7.34
N LEU A 66 5.03 -2.48 -7.39
CA LEU A 66 5.39 -1.58 -8.48
C LEU A 66 6.74 -0.92 -8.22
N ASP A 67 7.53 -0.78 -9.28
CA ASP A 67 8.77 -0.03 -9.21
C ASP A 67 8.49 1.46 -8.97
N LYS A 68 9.40 2.12 -8.25
CA LYS A 68 9.31 3.55 -7.91
C LYS A 68 9.27 4.47 -9.15
N SER A 69 9.80 4.02 -10.28
CA SER A 69 9.80 4.78 -11.55
C SER A 69 8.44 4.77 -12.25
N VAL A 70 7.56 3.84 -11.89
CA VAL A 70 6.23 3.73 -12.50
C VAL A 70 5.32 4.82 -11.93
N LYS A 71 5.05 5.86 -12.71
CA LYS A 71 3.94 6.77 -12.42
C LYS A 71 2.64 6.06 -12.77
N VAL A 72 1.84 5.79 -11.75
CA VAL A 72 0.46 5.34 -11.92
C VAL A 72 -0.44 6.51 -11.57
N ASP A 73 -0.90 7.24 -12.58
CA ASP A 73 -1.83 8.37 -12.40
C ASP A 73 -3.16 7.93 -11.75
N ASN A 74 -3.53 6.65 -11.94
CA ASN A 74 -4.79 6.06 -11.50
C ASN A 74 -4.60 4.95 -10.46
N PHE A 75 -3.62 5.08 -9.56
CA PHE A 75 -3.28 4.00 -8.60
C PHE A 75 -4.49 3.56 -7.75
N PHE A 76 -5.44 4.46 -7.49
CA PHE A 76 -6.62 4.25 -6.64
C PHE A 76 -7.95 4.39 -7.42
N LEU A 77 -7.97 4.16 -8.75
CA LEU A 77 -9.15 4.46 -9.58
C LEU A 77 -10.07 3.24 -9.78
#